data_AF-A0A5S4V4T3-F1
#
_entry.id   AF-A0A5S4V4T3-F1
#
_cell.length_a   1.000
_cell.length_b   1.000
_cell.length_c   1.000
_cell.angle_alpha   90.00
_cell.angle_beta   90.00
_cell.angle_gamma   90.00
#
_symmetry.space_group_name_H-M   'P 1'
#
loop_
_entity.id
_entity.type
_entity.pdbx_description
1 polymer ?
#
loop_
_entity_poly.entity_id
_entity_poly.type
_entity_poly.pdbx_seq_one_letter_code
_entity_poly.pdbx_strand_id
1 'polypeptide(L)'
;MAGFRVRRRRGAQELEVHDADVAKRAGSALVAADERVRLAADELAFAEAELGSDATEGLAEAIVAARGLLGEAFRLNRTNHELTAGTPQEVQARDARIVLLCQQAEQVLDEHVGSLADGIGRARHAPEVIAGVRADVERLRSRLPLARGILDQLAMRYARSALAAVESNSAEAEQLLGFAEHSVGVAERRRAAGHREQANVALEASVDSVRRAAALLDEVEAFEVEALRAESQLAALVERARRNLAIAREEPASRPVATAVADLQGALADLPPAGVITDPFAHLKQLREANATLEAAIDAAHERATHPIVLVDHVRHAISHADRELDVARDAIAGHPGRIGAEALTRLAESERIRTDLGHYLSGFGETITVMDLDRRAQVIAMAQRAAFLAGESLLLARRDIDAFRSRNPKPRVGVDAHPSSTP
;
A
#
# COMPACT_ATOMS: atom_id res chain seq x y z
N MET A 1 5.58 -59.12 46.25
CA MET A 1 4.78 -59.74 45.17
C MET A 1 3.30 -59.29 45.12
N ALA A 2 2.75 -58.56 46.10
CA ALA A 2 1.33 -58.17 46.11
C ALA A 2 0.96 -56.96 45.20
N GLY A 3 1.89 -56.04 44.93
CA GLY A 3 1.60 -54.82 44.16
C GLY A 3 1.35 -55.02 42.65
N PHE A 4 1.86 -56.11 42.05
CA PHE A 4 1.78 -56.35 40.60
C PHE A 4 0.41 -56.89 40.16
N ARG A 5 -0.25 -57.72 40.98
CA ARG A 5 -1.60 -58.25 40.69
C ARG A 5 -2.70 -57.19 40.85
N VAL A 6 -2.53 -56.24 41.79
CA VAL A 6 -3.48 -55.14 42.00
C VAL A 6 -3.41 -54.13 40.85
N ARG A 7 -2.20 -53.78 40.38
CA ARG A 7 -2.03 -52.92 39.18
C ARG A 7 -2.64 -53.54 37.91
N ARG A 8 -2.49 -54.86 37.72
CA ARG A 8 -3.03 -55.57 36.54
C ARG A 8 -4.55 -55.67 36.55
N ARG A 9 -5.19 -55.86 37.72
CA ARG A 9 -6.65 -55.80 37.86
C ARG A 9 -7.20 -54.40 37.65
N ARG A 10 -6.54 -53.37 38.20
CA ARG A 10 -6.95 -51.96 38.02
C ARG A 10 -6.86 -51.54 36.56
N GLY A 11 -5.79 -51.90 35.86
CA GLY A 11 -5.65 -51.65 34.42
C GLY A 11 -6.66 -52.39 33.55
N ALA A 12 -7.02 -53.64 33.89
CA ALA A 12 -8.08 -54.37 33.18
C ALA A 12 -9.48 -53.73 33.39
N GLN A 13 -9.74 -53.23 34.58
CA GLN A 13 -11.00 -52.56 34.93
C GLN A 13 -11.09 -51.15 34.29
N GLU A 14 -9.97 -50.43 34.21
CA GLU A 14 -9.85 -49.17 33.47
C GLU A 14 -10.04 -49.37 31.96
N LEU A 15 -9.52 -50.47 31.39
CA LEU A 15 -9.72 -50.85 29.99
C LEU A 15 -11.19 -51.23 29.70
N GLU A 16 -11.84 -52.02 30.56
CA GLU A 16 -13.28 -52.36 30.40
C GLU A 16 -14.18 -51.12 30.47
N VAL A 17 -13.89 -50.17 31.36
CA VAL A 17 -14.64 -48.90 31.44
C VAL A 17 -14.43 -48.07 30.18
N HIS A 18 -13.19 -47.99 29.68
CA HIS A 18 -12.88 -47.28 28.45
C HIS A 18 -13.56 -47.91 27.22
N ASP A 19 -13.57 -49.24 27.12
CA ASP A 19 -14.24 -49.98 26.04
C ASP A 19 -15.76 -49.75 26.05
N ALA A 20 -16.38 -49.79 27.24
CA ALA A 20 -17.80 -49.50 27.41
C ALA A 20 -18.17 -48.05 27.02
N ASP A 21 -17.29 -47.09 27.31
CA ASP A 21 -17.48 -45.69 26.91
C ASP A 21 -17.41 -45.50 25.39
N VAL A 22 -16.49 -46.20 24.70
CA VAL A 22 -16.37 -46.14 23.24
C VAL A 22 -17.58 -46.79 22.56
N ALA A 23 -18.03 -47.94 23.04
CA ALA A 23 -19.23 -48.61 22.51
C ALA A 23 -20.49 -47.75 22.68
N LYS A 24 -20.67 -47.12 23.85
CA LYS A 24 -21.78 -46.18 24.08
C LYS A 24 -21.73 -44.99 23.13
N ARG A 25 -20.53 -44.42 22.90
CA ARG A 25 -20.34 -43.31 21.94
C ARG A 25 -20.66 -43.72 20.51
N ALA A 26 -20.26 -44.93 20.09
CA ALA A 26 -20.59 -45.45 18.77
C ALA A 26 -22.10 -45.59 18.57
N GLY A 27 -22.81 -46.14 19.55
CA GLY A 27 -24.28 -46.23 19.53
C GLY A 27 -24.97 -44.86 19.43
N SER A 28 -24.55 -43.88 20.25
CA SER A 28 -25.09 -42.52 20.18
C SER A 28 -24.77 -41.82 18.85
N ALA A 29 -23.57 -42.02 18.29
CA ALA A 29 -23.16 -41.43 17.02
C ALA A 29 -23.97 -41.99 15.84
N LEU A 30 -24.34 -43.28 15.86
CA LEU A 30 -25.21 -43.87 14.83
C LEU A 30 -26.59 -43.21 14.82
N VAL A 31 -27.20 -43.03 15.99
CA VAL A 31 -28.53 -42.39 16.11
C VAL A 31 -28.47 -40.93 15.67
N ALA A 32 -27.43 -40.19 16.08
CA ALA A 32 -27.25 -38.80 15.69
C ALA A 32 -27.07 -38.63 14.18
N ALA A 33 -26.22 -39.45 13.55
CA ALA A 33 -25.98 -39.40 12.12
C ALA A 33 -27.22 -39.81 11.30
N ASP A 34 -27.99 -40.81 11.74
CA ASP A 34 -29.25 -41.21 11.10
C ASP A 34 -30.29 -40.09 11.12
N GLU A 35 -30.49 -39.47 12.29
CA GLU A 35 -31.36 -38.31 12.44
C GLU A 35 -30.89 -37.14 11.54
N ARG A 36 -29.57 -36.90 11.48
CA ARG A 36 -28.99 -35.84 10.64
C ARG A 36 -29.24 -36.08 9.15
N VAL A 37 -29.14 -37.33 8.68
CA VAL A 37 -29.47 -37.72 7.29
C VAL A 37 -30.95 -37.48 6.99
N ARG A 38 -31.85 -37.81 7.94
CA ARG A 38 -33.29 -37.54 7.77
C ARG A 38 -33.56 -36.04 7.66
N LEU A 39 -33.04 -35.25 8.58
CA LEU A 39 -33.18 -33.79 8.55
C LEU A 39 -32.59 -33.19 7.28
N ALA A 40 -31.42 -33.66 6.82
CA ALA A 40 -30.84 -33.20 5.56
C ALA A 40 -31.73 -33.52 4.35
N ALA A 41 -32.42 -34.66 4.34
CA ALA A 41 -33.36 -35.00 3.27
C ALA A 41 -34.62 -34.12 3.29
N ASP A 42 -35.13 -33.77 4.47
CA ASP A 42 -36.24 -32.82 4.61
C ASP A 42 -35.82 -31.41 4.14
N GLU A 43 -34.62 -30.96 4.53
CA GLU A 43 -34.03 -29.71 4.06
C GLU A 43 -33.79 -29.70 2.54
N LEU A 44 -33.38 -30.83 1.95
CA LEU A 44 -33.24 -30.96 0.50
C LEU A 44 -34.57 -30.70 -0.21
N ALA A 45 -35.66 -31.31 0.25
CA ALA A 45 -36.98 -31.10 -0.35
C ALA A 45 -37.44 -29.63 -0.26
N PHE A 46 -37.15 -28.98 0.87
CA PHE A 46 -37.41 -27.56 1.04
C PHE A 46 -36.54 -26.69 0.11
N ALA A 47 -35.23 -26.96 0.07
CA ALA A 47 -34.29 -26.24 -0.77
C ALA A 47 -34.60 -26.41 -2.26
N GLU A 48 -35.05 -27.60 -2.69
CA GLU A 48 -35.46 -27.86 -4.07
C GLU A 48 -36.66 -27.00 -4.49
N ALA A 49 -37.62 -26.80 -3.59
CA ALA A 49 -38.77 -25.94 -3.85
C ALA A 49 -38.38 -24.45 -3.97
N GLU A 50 -37.42 -23.99 -3.15
CA GLU A 50 -36.99 -22.60 -3.11
C GLU A 50 -35.96 -22.24 -4.20
N LEU A 51 -34.98 -23.13 -4.43
CA LEU A 51 -33.79 -22.91 -5.26
C LEU A 51 -33.81 -23.67 -6.59
N GLY A 52 -34.58 -24.76 -6.70
CA GLY A 52 -34.57 -25.65 -7.85
C GLY A 52 -33.51 -26.74 -7.78
N SER A 53 -33.62 -27.73 -8.67
CA SER A 53 -32.81 -28.95 -8.68
C SER A 53 -31.31 -28.72 -8.86
N ASP A 54 -30.93 -27.77 -9.72
CA ASP A 54 -29.53 -27.55 -10.09
C ASP A 54 -28.71 -27.03 -8.90
N ALA A 55 -29.34 -26.23 -8.03
CA ALA A 55 -28.69 -25.66 -6.85
C ALA A 55 -28.59 -26.67 -5.69
N THR A 56 -29.41 -27.72 -5.70
CA THR A 56 -29.49 -28.71 -4.62
C THR A 56 -28.80 -30.04 -4.93
N GLU A 57 -28.27 -30.19 -6.14
CA GLU A 57 -27.57 -31.41 -6.60
C GLU A 57 -26.47 -31.84 -5.63
N GLY A 58 -25.65 -30.90 -5.15
CA GLY A 58 -24.58 -31.21 -4.19
C GLY A 58 -25.09 -31.76 -2.85
N LEU A 59 -26.22 -31.25 -2.34
CA LEU A 59 -26.81 -31.80 -1.11
C LEU A 59 -27.43 -33.18 -1.37
N ALA A 60 -28.05 -33.39 -2.54
CA ALA A 60 -28.57 -34.70 -2.93
C ALA A 60 -27.45 -35.76 -2.99
N GLU A 61 -26.31 -35.44 -3.61
CA GLU A 61 -25.13 -36.30 -3.65
C GLU A 61 -24.55 -36.54 -2.24
N ALA A 62 -24.47 -35.49 -1.42
CA ALA A 62 -24.00 -35.58 -0.03
C ALA A 62 -24.86 -36.52 0.82
N ILE A 63 -26.18 -36.49 0.64
CA ILE A 63 -27.11 -37.42 1.32
C ILE A 63 -26.87 -38.86 0.87
N VAL A 64 -26.63 -39.10 -0.43
CA VAL A 64 -26.28 -40.44 -0.94
C VAL A 64 -24.96 -40.93 -0.32
N ALA A 65 -23.94 -40.07 -0.27
CA ALA A 65 -22.65 -40.39 0.34
C ALA A 65 -22.79 -40.68 1.85
N ALA A 66 -23.51 -39.84 2.59
CA ALA A 66 -23.76 -39.99 4.02
C ALA A 66 -24.51 -41.31 4.32
N ARG A 67 -25.52 -41.67 3.51
CA ARG A 67 -26.21 -42.97 3.61
C ARG A 67 -25.27 -44.15 3.39
N GLY A 68 -24.30 -44.03 2.48
CA GLY A 68 -23.26 -45.03 2.26
C GLY A 68 -22.37 -45.24 3.49
N LEU A 69 -21.87 -44.16 4.07
CA LEU A 69 -21.05 -44.17 5.30
C LEU A 69 -21.82 -44.77 6.49
N LEU A 70 -23.08 -44.35 6.65
CA LEU A 70 -23.95 -44.84 7.71
C LEU A 70 -24.28 -46.33 7.53
N GLY A 71 -24.46 -46.79 6.30
CA GLY A 71 -24.62 -48.21 5.97
C GLY A 71 -23.40 -49.06 6.36
N GLU A 72 -22.18 -48.55 6.13
CA GLU A 72 -20.95 -49.20 6.59
C GLU A 72 -20.89 -49.24 8.13
N ALA A 73 -21.23 -48.13 8.79
CA ALA A 73 -21.24 -48.03 10.24
C ALA A 73 -22.23 -49.02 10.89
N PHE A 74 -23.46 -49.12 10.36
CA PHE A 74 -24.44 -50.11 10.84
C PHE A 74 -23.98 -51.56 10.61
N ARG A 75 -23.28 -51.85 9.50
CA ARG A 75 -22.71 -53.18 9.24
C ARG A 75 -21.67 -53.54 10.29
N LEU A 76 -20.76 -52.60 10.63
CA LEU A 76 -19.77 -52.80 11.69
C LEU A 76 -20.44 -53.00 13.05
N ASN A 77 -21.46 -52.22 13.36
CA ASN A 77 -22.22 -52.35 14.61
C ASN A 77 -22.90 -53.72 14.74
N ARG A 78 -23.47 -54.23 13.63
CA ARG A 78 -24.05 -55.58 13.60
C ARG A 78 -22.99 -56.65 13.89
N THR A 79 -21.81 -56.55 13.26
CA THR A 79 -20.69 -57.49 13.52
C THR A 79 -20.23 -57.46 14.97
N ASN A 80 -20.26 -56.30 15.65
CA ASN A 80 -19.93 -56.20 17.07
C ASN A 80 -20.94 -56.93 17.98
N HIS A 81 -22.18 -57.13 17.53
CA HIS A 81 -23.22 -57.85 18.26
C HIS A 81 -23.41 -59.32 17.84
N GLU A 82 -22.65 -59.80 16.86
CA GLU A 82 -22.65 -61.21 16.46
C GLU A 82 -21.85 -62.07 17.45
N LEU A 83 -22.21 -63.36 17.57
CA LEU A 83 -21.47 -64.32 18.40
C LEU A 83 -19.99 -64.48 17.97
N THR A 84 -19.65 -64.02 16.77
CA THR A 84 -18.33 -64.06 16.14
C THR A 84 -17.62 -62.69 16.13
N ALA A 85 -17.96 -61.78 17.05
CA ALA A 85 -17.42 -60.41 17.09
C ALA A 85 -15.88 -60.30 17.23
N GLY A 86 -15.21 -61.38 17.64
CA GLY A 86 -13.75 -61.43 17.81
C GLY A 86 -13.30 -61.02 19.21
N THR A 87 -12.10 -60.48 19.32
CA THR A 87 -11.50 -60.02 20.59
C THR A 87 -12.03 -58.64 21.00
N PRO A 88 -11.98 -58.26 22.29
CA PRO A 88 -12.41 -56.93 22.75
C PRO A 88 -11.70 -55.76 22.04
N GLN A 89 -10.41 -55.93 21.71
CA GLN A 89 -9.63 -54.93 20.98
C GLN A 89 -10.14 -54.72 19.55
N GLU A 90 -10.59 -55.79 18.88
CA GLU A 90 -11.19 -55.70 17.55
C GLU A 90 -12.55 -55.00 17.60
N VAL A 91 -13.35 -55.27 18.65
CA VAL A 91 -14.64 -54.58 18.88
C VAL A 91 -14.43 -53.09 19.11
N GLN A 92 -13.50 -52.71 19.99
CA GLN A 92 -13.15 -51.31 20.26
C GLN A 92 -12.65 -50.59 19.01
N ALA A 93 -11.81 -51.23 18.19
CA ALA A 93 -11.33 -50.66 16.93
C ALA A 93 -12.49 -50.43 15.94
N ARG A 94 -13.47 -51.34 15.88
CA ARG A 94 -14.69 -51.16 15.07
C ARG A 94 -15.58 -50.06 15.63
N ASP A 95 -15.76 -49.95 16.94
CA ASP A 95 -16.55 -48.87 17.56
C ASP A 95 -15.93 -47.48 17.29
N ALA A 96 -14.60 -47.36 17.38
CA ALA A 96 -13.89 -46.15 16.98
C ALA A 96 -14.09 -45.83 15.50
N ARG A 97 -14.10 -46.84 14.62
CA ARG A 97 -14.38 -46.67 13.20
C ARG A 97 -15.84 -46.25 12.94
N ILE A 98 -16.80 -46.78 13.69
CA ILE A 98 -18.22 -46.37 13.62
C ILE A 98 -18.33 -44.88 13.94
N VAL A 99 -17.72 -44.42 15.05
CA VAL A 99 -17.72 -42.99 15.43
C VAL A 99 -17.14 -42.13 14.30
N LEU A 100 -16.01 -42.55 13.71
CA LEU A 100 -15.38 -41.81 12.62
C LEU A 100 -16.28 -41.75 11.36
N LEU A 101 -16.94 -42.86 10.99
CA LEU A 101 -17.85 -42.89 9.84
C LEU A 101 -19.06 -41.98 10.05
N CYS A 102 -19.66 -41.98 11.25
CA CYS A 102 -20.76 -41.10 11.60
C CYS A 102 -20.33 -39.62 11.54
N GLN A 103 -19.16 -39.29 12.09
CA GLN A 103 -18.62 -37.92 12.02
C GLN A 103 -18.36 -37.47 10.58
N GLN A 104 -17.85 -38.36 9.73
CA GLN A 104 -17.66 -38.08 8.30
C GLN A 104 -18.99 -37.82 7.59
N ALA A 105 -20.02 -38.61 7.91
CA ALA A 105 -21.36 -38.41 7.36
C ALA A 105 -21.97 -37.06 7.78
N GLU A 106 -21.87 -36.71 9.07
CA GLU A 106 -22.34 -35.42 9.59
C GLU A 106 -21.60 -34.24 8.95
N GLN A 107 -20.26 -34.31 8.84
CA GLN A 107 -19.45 -33.24 8.27
C GLN A 107 -19.80 -32.96 6.80
N VAL A 108 -19.98 -34.01 5.99
CA VAL A 108 -20.38 -33.86 4.58
C VAL A 108 -21.76 -33.20 4.48
N LEU A 109 -22.72 -33.56 5.34
CA LEU A 109 -24.04 -32.94 5.33
C LEU A 109 -24.02 -31.47 5.79
N ASP A 110 -23.24 -31.14 6.81
CA ASP A 110 -23.16 -29.79 7.37
C ASP A 110 -22.56 -28.79 6.37
N GLU A 111 -21.53 -29.19 5.63
CA GLU A 111 -20.91 -28.37 4.58
C GLU A 111 -21.95 -27.98 3.50
N HIS A 112 -22.70 -28.95 3.00
CA HIS A 112 -23.68 -28.71 1.95
C HIS A 112 -24.93 -27.98 2.45
N VAL A 113 -25.46 -28.30 3.63
CA VAL A 113 -26.61 -27.56 4.21
C VAL A 113 -26.24 -26.11 4.48
N GLY A 114 -25.06 -25.84 5.03
CA GLY A 114 -24.57 -24.48 5.26
C GLY A 114 -24.46 -23.66 3.97
N SER A 115 -24.03 -24.28 2.86
CA SER A 115 -23.87 -23.61 1.56
C SER A 115 -25.18 -23.08 0.95
N LEU A 116 -26.33 -23.68 1.30
CA LEU A 116 -27.63 -23.32 0.73
C LEU A 116 -28.30 -22.15 1.46
N ALA A 117 -27.88 -21.83 2.69
CA ALA A 117 -28.57 -20.86 3.54
C ALA A 117 -28.68 -19.46 2.88
N ASP A 118 -27.58 -18.99 2.30
CA ASP A 118 -27.53 -17.69 1.60
C ASP A 118 -28.41 -17.69 0.35
N GLY A 119 -28.43 -18.80 -0.39
CA GLY A 119 -29.30 -18.98 -1.55
C GLY A 119 -30.77 -18.89 -1.18
N ILE A 120 -31.18 -19.58 -0.10
CA ILE A 120 -32.55 -19.56 0.42
C ILE A 120 -32.93 -18.14 0.85
N GLY A 121 -32.03 -17.44 1.55
CA GLY A 121 -32.22 -16.04 1.91
C GLY A 121 -32.51 -15.15 0.70
N ARG A 122 -31.68 -15.24 -0.35
CA ARG A 122 -31.89 -14.50 -1.61
C ARG A 122 -33.21 -14.85 -2.29
N ALA A 123 -33.55 -16.13 -2.38
CA ALA A 123 -34.79 -16.59 -3.02
C ALA A 123 -36.05 -16.04 -2.35
N ARG A 124 -36.05 -15.97 -1.00
CA ARG A 124 -37.14 -15.41 -0.20
C ARG A 124 -37.30 -13.90 -0.39
N HIS A 125 -36.19 -13.15 -0.47
CA HIS A 125 -36.23 -11.69 -0.64
C HIS A 125 -36.44 -11.25 -2.10
N ALA A 126 -36.22 -12.12 -3.08
CA ALA A 126 -36.36 -11.76 -4.49
C ALA A 126 -37.70 -11.09 -4.89
N PRO A 127 -38.90 -11.47 -4.38
CA PRO A 127 -40.14 -10.75 -4.69
C PRO A 127 -40.13 -9.29 -4.22
N GLU A 128 -39.58 -9.05 -3.03
CA GLU A 128 -39.47 -7.73 -2.43
C GLU A 128 -38.50 -6.87 -3.23
N VAL A 129 -37.36 -7.44 -3.63
CA VAL A 129 -36.37 -6.77 -4.49
C VAL A 129 -36.97 -6.45 -5.86
N ILE A 130 -37.70 -7.37 -6.48
CA ILE A 130 -38.39 -7.14 -7.76
C ILE A 130 -39.37 -5.96 -7.64
N ALA A 131 -40.20 -5.93 -6.59
CA ALA A 131 -41.14 -4.84 -6.34
C ALA A 131 -40.42 -3.51 -6.12
N GLY A 132 -39.33 -3.51 -5.34
CA GLY A 132 -38.49 -2.34 -5.09
C GLY A 132 -37.89 -1.78 -6.38
N VAL A 133 -37.31 -2.63 -7.21
CA VAL A 133 -36.73 -2.23 -8.50
C VAL A 133 -37.78 -1.62 -9.43
N ARG A 134 -38.99 -2.20 -9.51
CA ARG A 134 -40.09 -1.62 -10.32
C ARG A 134 -40.47 -0.22 -9.82
N ALA A 135 -40.66 -0.06 -8.51
CA ALA A 135 -40.97 1.24 -7.91
C ALA A 135 -39.84 2.26 -8.13
N ASP A 136 -38.58 1.83 -8.03
CA ASP A 136 -37.42 2.67 -8.30
C ASP A 136 -37.35 3.11 -9.76
N VAL A 137 -37.62 2.20 -10.71
CA VAL A 137 -37.66 2.53 -12.14
C VAL A 137 -38.73 3.59 -12.42
N GLU A 138 -39.93 3.43 -11.88
CA GLU A 138 -41.00 4.41 -12.04
C GLU A 138 -40.62 5.77 -11.43
N ARG A 139 -40.08 5.77 -10.20
CA ARG A 139 -39.63 6.98 -9.52
C ARG A 139 -38.54 7.69 -10.32
N LEU A 140 -37.51 6.99 -10.78
CA LEU A 140 -36.40 7.59 -11.53
C LEU A 140 -36.83 8.06 -12.93
N ARG A 141 -37.75 7.35 -13.60
CA ARG A 141 -38.33 7.81 -14.86
C ARG A 141 -39.05 9.15 -14.71
N SER A 142 -39.73 9.36 -13.58
CA SER A 142 -40.40 10.65 -13.31
C SER A 142 -39.41 11.82 -13.14
N ARG A 143 -38.13 11.56 -12.83
CA ARG A 143 -37.07 12.57 -12.74
C ARG A 143 -36.45 12.93 -14.09
N LEU A 144 -36.56 12.08 -15.12
CA LEU A 144 -35.93 12.32 -16.43
C LEU A 144 -36.31 13.67 -17.07
N PRO A 145 -37.59 14.10 -17.08
CA PRO A 145 -37.95 15.40 -17.63
C PRO A 145 -37.31 16.58 -16.88
N LEU A 146 -37.20 16.47 -15.55
CA LEU A 146 -36.53 17.48 -14.72
C LEU A 146 -35.04 17.54 -15.05
N ALA A 147 -34.34 16.40 -15.09
CA ALA A 147 -32.93 16.34 -15.43
C ALA A 147 -32.62 16.92 -16.82
N ARG A 148 -33.46 16.63 -17.83
CA ARG A 148 -33.36 17.24 -19.16
C ARG A 148 -33.54 18.76 -19.12
N GLY A 149 -34.54 19.23 -18.38
CA GLY A 149 -34.77 20.67 -18.18
C GLY A 149 -33.61 21.38 -17.47
N ILE A 150 -32.96 20.73 -16.52
CA ILE A 150 -31.74 21.24 -15.87
C ILE A 150 -30.60 21.35 -16.90
N LEU A 151 -30.36 20.31 -17.71
CA LEU A 151 -29.33 20.36 -18.76
C LEU A 151 -29.58 21.47 -19.79
N ASP A 152 -30.83 21.67 -20.21
CA ASP A 152 -31.20 22.76 -21.12
C ASP A 152 -30.90 24.14 -20.50
N GLN A 153 -31.19 24.30 -19.20
CA GLN A 153 -30.86 25.53 -18.45
C GLN A 153 -29.35 25.74 -18.33
N LEU A 154 -28.62 24.70 -18.00
CA LEU A 154 -27.16 24.74 -17.89
C LEU A 154 -26.50 25.06 -19.23
N ALA A 155 -27.04 24.55 -20.35
CA ALA A 155 -26.54 24.84 -21.70
C ALA A 155 -26.69 26.31 -22.12
N MET A 156 -27.57 27.07 -21.47
CA MET A 156 -27.68 28.53 -21.67
C MET A 156 -26.63 29.32 -20.89
N ARG A 157 -25.99 28.71 -19.88
CA ARG A 157 -25.05 29.38 -18.95
C ARG A 157 -23.60 28.92 -19.13
N TYR A 158 -23.39 27.66 -19.48
CA TYR A 158 -22.07 27.03 -19.54
C TYR A 158 -21.73 26.56 -20.95
N ALA A 159 -20.44 26.61 -21.28
CA ALA A 159 -19.95 26.10 -22.55
C ALA A 159 -20.14 24.58 -22.61
N ARG A 160 -20.30 24.05 -23.83
CA ARG A 160 -20.49 22.60 -24.03
C ARG A 160 -19.35 21.77 -23.42
N SER A 161 -18.12 22.27 -23.42
CA SER A 161 -16.99 21.57 -22.80
C SER A 161 -17.14 21.40 -21.29
N ALA A 162 -17.79 22.33 -20.58
CA ALA A 162 -18.11 22.17 -19.15
C ALA A 162 -19.19 21.09 -18.93
N LEU A 163 -20.13 20.97 -19.86
CA LEU A 163 -21.23 20.00 -19.75
C LEU A 163 -20.86 18.61 -20.28
N ALA A 164 -19.69 18.43 -20.88
CA ALA A 164 -19.30 17.18 -21.53
C ALA A 164 -19.41 15.95 -20.61
N ALA A 165 -19.22 16.13 -19.31
CA ALA A 165 -19.33 15.05 -18.32
C ALA A 165 -20.78 14.67 -17.96
N VAL A 166 -21.76 15.55 -18.21
CA VAL A 166 -23.16 15.35 -17.78
C VAL A 166 -24.17 15.43 -18.92
N GLU A 167 -23.77 15.85 -20.13
CA GLU A 167 -24.68 16.08 -21.26
C GLU A 167 -25.41 14.81 -21.72
N SER A 168 -24.77 13.64 -21.58
CA SER A 168 -25.37 12.33 -21.94
C SER A 168 -26.09 11.63 -20.78
N ASN A 169 -25.87 12.07 -19.53
CA ASN A 169 -26.32 11.36 -18.32
C ASN A 169 -27.83 11.07 -18.32
N SER A 170 -28.66 12.01 -18.79
CA SER A 170 -30.11 11.81 -18.83
C SER A 170 -30.54 10.74 -19.85
N ALA A 171 -29.85 10.65 -21.00
CA ALA A 171 -30.11 9.64 -22.01
C ALA A 171 -29.58 8.26 -21.59
N GLU A 172 -28.40 8.22 -20.98
CA GLU A 172 -27.81 6.99 -20.43
C GLU A 172 -28.64 6.44 -19.27
N ALA A 173 -29.12 7.30 -18.37
CA ALA A 173 -30.03 6.90 -17.30
C ALA A 173 -31.33 6.29 -17.87
N GLU A 174 -31.93 6.87 -18.92
CA GLU A 174 -33.11 6.30 -19.55
C GLU A 174 -32.86 4.90 -20.14
N GLN A 175 -31.71 4.70 -20.80
CA GLN A 175 -31.31 3.38 -21.32
C GLN A 175 -31.13 2.36 -20.20
N LEU A 176 -30.45 2.73 -19.12
CA LEU A 176 -30.25 1.88 -17.95
C LEU A 176 -31.58 1.52 -17.27
N LEU A 177 -32.53 2.45 -17.18
CA LEU A 177 -33.87 2.18 -16.64
C LEU A 177 -34.67 1.24 -17.55
N GLY A 178 -34.55 1.36 -18.87
CA GLY A 178 -35.12 0.40 -19.82
C GLY A 178 -34.51 -0.99 -19.68
N PHE A 179 -33.18 -1.08 -19.53
CA PHE A 179 -32.49 -2.34 -19.30
C PHE A 179 -32.87 -2.98 -17.96
N ALA A 180 -33.00 -2.18 -16.89
CA ALA A 180 -33.46 -2.63 -15.58
C ALA A 180 -34.87 -3.24 -15.67
N GLU A 181 -35.83 -2.53 -16.25
CA GLU A 181 -37.20 -3.04 -16.42
C GLU A 181 -37.24 -4.35 -17.22
N HIS A 182 -36.46 -4.43 -18.31
CA HIS A 182 -36.36 -5.67 -19.08
C HIS A 182 -35.79 -6.81 -18.23
N SER A 183 -34.72 -6.54 -17.49
CA SER A 183 -34.00 -7.52 -16.66
C SER A 183 -34.87 -8.04 -15.51
N VAL A 184 -35.65 -7.20 -14.85
CA VAL A 184 -36.67 -7.65 -13.88
C VAL A 184 -37.71 -8.55 -14.54
N GLY A 185 -38.19 -8.19 -15.74
CA GLY A 185 -39.13 -9.05 -16.47
C GLY A 185 -38.52 -10.41 -16.84
N VAL A 186 -37.22 -10.46 -17.14
CA VAL A 186 -36.47 -11.73 -17.34
C VAL A 186 -36.39 -12.51 -16.02
N ALA A 187 -36.04 -11.85 -14.92
CA ALA A 187 -35.94 -12.47 -13.60
C ALA A 187 -37.26 -13.13 -13.20
N GLU A 188 -38.39 -12.44 -13.33
CA GLU A 188 -39.73 -12.98 -13.05
C GLU A 188 -40.04 -14.24 -13.88
N ARG A 189 -39.81 -14.19 -15.20
CA ARG A 189 -40.04 -15.34 -16.10
C ARG A 189 -39.16 -16.54 -15.74
N ARG A 190 -37.86 -16.31 -15.49
CA ARG A 190 -36.91 -17.36 -15.12
C ARG A 190 -37.30 -17.99 -13.79
N ARG A 191 -37.74 -17.18 -12.82
CA ARG A 191 -38.19 -17.65 -11.52
C ARG A 191 -39.46 -18.48 -11.63
N ALA A 192 -40.43 -18.06 -12.44
CA ALA A 192 -41.64 -18.82 -12.72
C ALA A 192 -41.37 -20.15 -13.44
N ALA A 193 -40.29 -20.22 -14.25
CA ALA A 193 -39.83 -21.43 -14.91
C ALA A 193 -38.93 -22.33 -14.03
N GLY A 194 -38.69 -21.97 -12.77
CA GLY A 194 -37.83 -22.74 -11.85
C GLY A 194 -36.32 -22.48 -12.00
N HIS A 195 -35.89 -21.60 -12.92
CA HIS A 195 -34.48 -21.26 -13.14
C HIS A 195 -34.02 -20.14 -12.19
N ARG A 196 -33.86 -20.45 -10.89
CA ARG A 196 -33.62 -19.46 -9.83
C ARG A 196 -32.27 -18.75 -9.95
N GLU A 197 -31.19 -19.47 -10.26
CA GLU A 197 -29.87 -18.85 -10.46
C GLU A 197 -29.87 -17.84 -11.61
N GLN A 198 -30.45 -18.21 -12.75
CA GLN A 198 -30.58 -17.31 -13.90
C GLN A 198 -31.48 -16.10 -13.56
N ALA A 199 -32.51 -16.29 -12.72
CA ALA A 199 -33.34 -15.20 -12.25
C ALA A 199 -32.57 -14.23 -11.35
N ASN A 200 -31.72 -14.74 -10.45
CA ASN A 200 -30.89 -13.94 -9.56
C ASN A 200 -29.91 -13.07 -10.35
N VAL A 201 -29.22 -13.63 -11.34
CA VAL A 201 -28.30 -12.87 -12.21
C VAL A 201 -29.03 -11.71 -12.92
N ALA A 202 -30.22 -11.96 -13.46
CA ALA A 202 -31.02 -10.91 -14.10
C ALA A 202 -31.49 -9.84 -13.09
N LEU A 203 -31.85 -10.25 -11.87
CA LEU A 203 -32.26 -9.35 -10.81
C LEU A 203 -31.11 -8.45 -10.34
N GLU A 204 -29.91 -9.01 -10.13
CA GLU A 204 -28.70 -8.25 -9.78
C GLU A 204 -28.34 -7.23 -10.86
N ALA A 205 -28.37 -7.62 -12.13
CA ALA A 205 -28.14 -6.72 -13.25
C ALA A 205 -29.14 -5.56 -13.26
N SER A 206 -30.40 -5.82 -12.90
CA SER A 206 -31.41 -4.78 -12.79
C SER A 206 -31.18 -3.82 -11.63
N VAL A 207 -30.84 -4.34 -10.45
CA VAL A 207 -30.54 -3.52 -9.26
C VAL A 207 -29.36 -2.61 -9.53
N ASP A 208 -28.30 -3.14 -10.13
CA ASP A 208 -27.12 -2.36 -10.50
C ASP A 208 -27.47 -1.25 -11.51
N SER A 209 -28.30 -1.56 -12.50
CA SER A 209 -28.71 -0.59 -13.53
C SER A 209 -29.55 0.55 -12.95
N VAL A 210 -30.47 0.26 -12.02
CA VAL A 210 -31.23 1.29 -11.28
C VAL A 210 -30.29 2.18 -10.47
N ARG A 211 -29.32 1.58 -9.76
CA ARG A 211 -28.34 2.32 -8.95
C ARG A 211 -27.51 3.27 -9.83
N ARG A 212 -27.02 2.80 -10.98
CA ARG A 212 -26.25 3.61 -11.93
C ARG A 212 -27.10 4.74 -12.52
N ALA A 213 -28.34 4.44 -12.92
CA ALA A 213 -29.26 5.47 -13.42
C ALA A 213 -29.54 6.55 -12.37
N ALA A 214 -29.72 6.17 -11.10
CA ALA A 214 -29.88 7.14 -10.01
C ALA A 214 -28.66 8.05 -9.87
N ALA A 215 -27.45 7.48 -9.87
CA ALA A 215 -26.22 8.25 -9.76
C ALA A 215 -26.05 9.27 -10.91
N LEU A 216 -26.33 8.86 -12.15
CA LEU A 216 -26.26 9.77 -13.30
C LEU A 216 -27.25 10.94 -13.20
N LEU A 217 -28.45 10.71 -12.67
CA LEU A 217 -29.44 11.77 -12.45
C LEU A 217 -29.04 12.68 -11.28
N ASP A 218 -28.50 12.12 -10.20
CA ASP A 218 -28.00 12.89 -9.06
C ASP A 218 -26.82 13.79 -9.48
N GLU A 219 -25.94 13.33 -10.38
CA GLU A 219 -24.86 14.13 -10.96
C GLU A 219 -25.37 15.34 -11.74
N VAL A 220 -26.41 15.17 -12.57
CA VAL A 220 -27.04 16.28 -13.31
C VAL A 220 -27.63 17.31 -12.34
N GLU A 221 -28.33 16.86 -11.30
CA GLU A 221 -28.94 17.73 -10.30
C GLU A 221 -27.89 18.47 -9.44
N ALA A 222 -26.75 17.83 -9.16
CA ALA A 222 -25.66 18.42 -8.39
C ALA A 222 -24.77 19.39 -9.20
N PHE A 223 -24.77 19.27 -10.53
CA PHE A 223 -23.83 19.97 -11.42
C PHE A 223 -23.89 21.49 -11.27
N GLU A 224 -25.08 22.09 -11.11
CA GLU A 224 -25.19 23.56 -10.96
C GLU A 224 -24.45 24.06 -9.72
N VAL A 225 -24.59 23.36 -8.60
CA VAL A 225 -23.90 23.70 -7.34
C VAL A 225 -22.39 23.54 -7.51
N GLU A 226 -21.97 22.50 -8.22
CA GLU A 226 -20.55 22.27 -8.51
C GLU A 226 -19.96 23.37 -9.41
N ALA A 227 -20.68 23.77 -10.46
CA ALA A 227 -20.27 24.82 -11.37
C ALA A 227 -20.19 26.19 -10.67
N LEU A 228 -21.17 26.53 -9.82
CA LEU A 228 -21.14 27.72 -8.96
C LEU A 228 -19.94 27.72 -8.00
N ARG A 229 -19.61 26.55 -7.42
CA ARG A 229 -18.43 26.40 -6.58
C ARG A 229 -17.14 26.60 -7.39
N ALA A 230 -17.07 26.06 -8.61
CA ALA A 230 -15.93 26.26 -9.50
C ALA A 230 -15.74 27.75 -9.88
N GLU A 231 -16.83 28.46 -10.19
CA GLU A 231 -16.80 29.92 -10.43
C GLU A 231 -16.26 30.68 -9.22
N SER A 232 -16.76 30.38 -8.02
CA SER A 232 -16.28 31.03 -6.79
C SER A 232 -14.80 30.75 -6.52
N GLN A 233 -14.34 29.51 -6.75
CA GLN A 233 -12.93 29.14 -6.59
C GLN A 233 -12.05 29.83 -7.63
N LEU A 234 -12.52 29.95 -8.87
CA LEU A 234 -11.83 30.66 -9.94
C LEU A 234 -11.62 32.12 -9.55
N ALA A 235 -12.66 32.81 -9.07
CA ALA A 235 -12.54 34.19 -8.60
C ALA A 235 -11.50 34.35 -7.47
N ALA A 236 -11.51 33.46 -6.47
CA ALA A 236 -10.53 33.47 -5.39
C ALA A 236 -9.10 33.20 -5.89
N LEU A 237 -8.95 32.30 -6.86
CA LEU A 237 -7.67 31.95 -7.45
C LEU A 237 -7.10 33.07 -8.32
N VAL A 238 -7.94 33.81 -9.05
CA VAL A 238 -7.53 35.01 -9.80
C VAL A 238 -6.89 36.04 -8.86
N GLU A 239 -7.52 36.30 -7.71
CA GLU A 239 -6.97 37.23 -6.72
C GLU A 239 -5.65 36.71 -6.11
N ARG A 240 -5.53 35.40 -5.88
CA ARG A 240 -4.27 34.79 -5.44
C ARG A 240 -3.18 34.90 -6.50
N ALA A 241 -3.49 34.58 -7.75
CA ALA A 241 -2.57 34.66 -8.88
C ALA A 241 -2.03 36.09 -9.06
N ARG A 242 -2.89 37.11 -8.94
CA ARG A 242 -2.48 38.53 -8.96
C ARG A 242 -1.49 38.88 -7.85
N ARG A 243 -1.72 38.38 -6.62
CA ARG A 243 -0.78 38.57 -5.51
C ARG A 243 0.54 37.84 -5.75
N ASN A 244 0.50 36.60 -6.23
CA ASN A 244 1.70 35.82 -6.54
C ASN A 244 2.53 36.47 -7.66
N LEU A 245 1.88 37.06 -8.67
CA LEU A 245 2.55 37.85 -9.69
C LEU A 245 3.20 39.13 -9.13
N ALA A 246 2.60 39.74 -8.11
CA ALA A 246 3.22 40.88 -7.43
C ALA A 246 4.47 40.45 -6.65
N ILE A 247 4.38 39.35 -5.89
CA ILE A 247 5.52 38.75 -5.18
C ILE A 247 6.65 38.38 -6.16
N ALA A 248 6.32 37.71 -7.26
CA ALA A 248 7.28 37.30 -8.28
C ALA A 248 8.07 38.45 -8.93
N ARG A 249 7.56 39.70 -8.87
CA ARG A 249 8.28 40.89 -9.34
C ARG A 249 9.33 41.38 -8.35
N GLU A 250 9.17 41.07 -7.06
CA GLU A 250 10.13 41.39 -6.01
C GLU A 250 11.25 40.35 -5.92
N GLU A 251 11.02 39.15 -6.46
CA GLU A 251 11.98 38.04 -6.51
C GLU A 251 13.14 38.26 -7.49
N PRO A 252 14.33 37.66 -7.24
CA PRO A 252 15.45 37.69 -8.17
C PRO A 252 15.07 37.12 -9.55
N ALA A 253 15.35 37.90 -10.59
CA ALA A 253 15.04 37.53 -11.97
C ALA A 253 15.77 36.23 -12.36
N SER A 254 15.01 35.14 -12.50
CA SER A 254 15.50 33.86 -13.02
C SER A 254 14.65 33.41 -14.20
N ARG A 255 15.29 32.77 -15.20
CA ARG A 255 14.60 32.31 -16.41
C ARG A 255 13.39 31.41 -16.12
N PRO A 256 13.43 30.48 -15.15
CA PRO A 256 12.26 29.68 -14.77
C PRO A 256 11.10 30.54 -14.24
N VAL A 257 11.38 31.49 -13.34
CA VAL A 257 10.36 32.40 -12.79
C VAL A 257 9.77 33.28 -13.89
N ALA A 258 10.59 33.82 -14.81
CA ALA A 258 10.10 34.64 -15.92
C ALA A 258 9.15 33.87 -16.86
N THR A 259 9.46 32.59 -17.13
CA THR A 259 8.59 31.72 -17.92
C THR A 259 7.26 31.48 -17.20
N ALA A 260 7.31 31.09 -15.92
CA ALA A 260 6.10 30.83 -15.13
C ALA A 260 5.22 32.08 -14.94
N VAL A 261 5.83 33.26 -14.83
CA VAL A 261 5.11 34.55 -14.82
C VAL A 261 4.39 34.78 -16.14
N ALA A 262 5.04 34.53 -17.28
CA ALA A 262 4.43 34.68 -18.60
C ALA A 262 3.26 33.70 -18.80
N ASP A 263 3.43 32.44 -18.38
CA ASP A 263 2.38 31.41 -18.46
C ASP A 263 1.15 31.78 -17.61
N LEU A 264 1.38 32.25 -16.38
CA LEU A 264 0.29 32.70 -15.49
C LEU A 264 -0.40 33.97 -16.00
N GLN A 265 0.35 34.91 -16.58
CA GLN A 265 -0.23 36.08 -17.24
C GLN A 265 -1.06 35.71 -18.47
N GLY A 266 -0.59 34.75 -19.27
CA GLY A 266 -1.35 34.18 -20.38
C GLY A 266 -2.66 33.56 -19.91
N ALA A 267 -2.60 32.67 -18.91
CA ALA A 267 -3.78 32.04 -18.34
C ALA A 267 -4.80 33.04 -17.75
N LEU A 268 -4.33 34.16 -17.17
CA LEU A 268 -5.20 35.24 -16.71
C LEU A 268 -5.81 36.07 -17.85
N ALA A 269 -5.07 36.26 -18.95
CA ALA A 269 -5.53 36.99 -20.13
C ALA A 269 -6.54 36.18 -20.95
N ASP A 270 -6.42 34.85 -20.94
CA ASP A 270 -7.34 33.91 -21.59
C ASP A 270 -8.70 33.82 -20.87
N LEU A 271 -8.81 34.34 -19.64
CA LEU A 271 -10.08 34.34 -18.91
C LEU A 271 -11.12 35.20 -19.64
N PRO A 272 -12.33 34.66 -19.89
CA PRO A 272 -13.36 35.40 -20.60
C PRO A 272 -13.93 36.53 -19.74
N PRO A 273 -14.48 37.57 -20.37
CA PRO A 273 -15.17 38.63 -19.66
C PRO A 273 -16.44 38.10 -18.97
N ALA A 274 -16.86 38.79 -17.91
CA ALA A 274 -18.06 38.43 -17.16
C ALA A 274 -19.31 38.38 -18.07
N GLY A 275 -20.13 37.35 -17.91
CA GLY A 275 -21.37 37.17 -18.69
C GLY A 275 -21.21 36.41 -20.01
N VAL A 276 -20.01 35.94 -20.35
CA VAL A 276 -19.80 35.04 -21.49
C VAL A 276 -19.98 33.59 -21.07
N ILE A 277 -20.68 32.81 -21.90
CA ILE A 277 -20.83 31.36 -21.75
C ILE A 277 -19.43 30.73 -21.82
N THR A 278 -19.01 30.11 -20.73
CA THR A 278 -17.64 29.60 -20.56
C THR A 278 -17.62 28.27 -19.83
N ASP A 279 -16.44 27.66 -19.78
CA ASP A 279 -16.13 26.46 -19.03
C ASP A 279 -15.36 26.81 -17.74
N PRO A 280 -16.03 27.03 -16.60
CA PRO A 280 -15.34 27.41 -15.36
C PRO A 280 -14.35 26.35 -14.88
N PHE A 281 -14.57 25.07 -15.20
CA PHE A 281 -13.70 23.97 -14.78
C PHE A 281 -12.37 23.98 -15.52
N ALA A 282 -12.41 24.16 -16.84
CA ALA A 282 -11.21 24.27 -17.66
C ALA A 282 -10.34 25.46 -17.25
N HIS A 283 -10.95 26.64 -17.07
CA HIS A 283 -10.24 27.85 -16.64
C HIS A 283 -9.66 27.71 -15.23
N LEU A 284 -10.42 27.11 -14.30
CA LEU A 284 -9.95 26.84 -12.95
C LEU A 284 -8.75 25.88 -12.94
N LYS A 285 -8.78 24.83 -13.78
CA LYS A 285 -7.68 23.88 -13.93
C LYS A 285 -6.43 24.58 -14.48
N GLN A 286 -6.55 25.26 -15.62
CA GLN A 286 -5.43 25.95 -16.28
C GLN A 286 -4.78 26.99 -15.35
N LEU A 287 -5.59 27.81 -14.67
CA LEU A 287 -5.07 28.82 -13.77
C LEU A 287 -4.40 28.21 -12.52
N ARG A 288 -4.93 27.09 -12.00
CA ARG A 288 -4.34 26.39 -10.86
C ARG A 288 -2.99 25.79 -11.22
N GLU A 289 -2.87 25.18 -12.38
CA GLU A 289 -1.62 24.62 -12.89
C GLU A 289 -0.57 25.72 -13.08
N ALA A 290 -0.90 26.81 -13.78
CA ALA A 290 0.02 27.93 -13.98
C ALA A 290 0.45 28.58 -12.65
N ASN A 291 -0.48 28.75 -11.70
CA ASN A 291 -0.17 29.31 -10.39
C ASN A 291 0.76 28.39 -9.58
N ALA A 292 0.53 27.07 -9.60
CA ALA A 292 1.40 26.11 -8.94
C ALA A 292 2.80 26.08 -9.56
N THR A 293 2.91 26.20 -10.89
CA THR A 293 4.20 26.32 -11.58
C THR A 293 4.97 27.57 -11.15
N LEU A 294 4.29 28.71 -10.98
CA LEU A 294 4.93 29.93 -10.46
C LEU A 294 5.41 29.76 -9.01
N GLU A 295 4.56 29.23 -8.13
CA GLU A 295 4.91 28.98 -6.72
C GLU A 295 6.16 28.08 -6.62
N ALA A 296 6.19 26.98 -7.36
CA ALA A 296 7.35 26.08 -7.40
C ALA A 296 8.62 26.76 -7.96
N ALA A 297 8.49 27.64 -8.95
CA ALA A 297 9.62 28.37 -9.51
C ALA A 297 10.19 29.40 -8.54
N ILE A 298 9.33 30.07 -7.75
CA ILE A 298 9.73 30.99 -6.68
C ILE A 298 10.42 30.23 -5.55
N ASP A 299 9.87 29.10 -5.11
CA ASP A 299 10.47 28.28 -4.05
C ASP A 299 11.86 27.80 -4.47
N ALA A 300 12.01 27.27 -5.69
CA ALA A 300 13.30 26.86 -6.23
C ALA A 300 14.29 28.03 -6.41
N ALA A 301 13.80 29.27 -6.60
CA ALA A 301 14.65 30.46 -6.64
C ALA A 301 15.14 30.85 -5.25
N HIS A 302 14.26 30.80 -4.25
CA HIS A 302 14.61 31.01 -2.85
C HIS A 302 15.62 29.98 -2.34
N GLU A 303 15.41 28.69 -2.61
CA GLU A 303 16.34 27.63 -2.20
C GLU A 303 17.75 27.89 -2.76
N ARG A 304 17.83 28.29 -4.04
CA ARG A 304 19.08 28.71 -4.67
C ARG A 304 19.67 29.96 -4.03
N ALA A 305 18.85 30.94 -3.66
CA ALA A 305 19.28 32.20 -3.04
C ALA A 305 19.76 32.03 -1.59
N THR A 306 19.19 31.09 -0.84
CA THR A 306 19.61 30.75 0.53
C THR A 306 20.86 29.87 0.55
N HIS A 307 21.13 29.10 -0.51
CA HIS A 307 22.30 28.21 -0.60
C HIS A 307 23.25 28.42 -1.81
N PRO A 308 23.63 29.65 -2.24
CA PRO A 308 24.20 29.81 -3.58
C PRO A 308 25.72 29.54 -3.70
N ILE A 309 26.57 29.87 -2.74
CA ILE A 309 28.05 29.96 -2.99
C ILE A 309 28.93 29.48 -1.82
N VAL A 310 28.43 29.51 -0.58
CA VAL A 310 29.21 29.23 0.65
C VAL A 310 29.91 27.86 0.64
N LEU A 311 29.32 26.86 -0.03
CA LEU A 311 29.86 25.49 -0.03
C LEU A 311 31.05 25.28 -0.98
N VAL A 312 31.24 26.09 -2.03
CA VAL A 312 32.38 25.94 -2.95
C VAL A 312 33.67 26.49 -2.33
N ASP A 313 33.58 27.62 -1.63
CA ASP A 313 34.73 28.17 -0.91
C ASP A 313 35.15 27.27 0.26
N HIS A 314 34.21 26.61 0.95
CA HIS A 314 34.52 25.62 1.98
C HIS A 314 35.31 24.42 1.42
N VAL A 315 34.93 23.91 0.25
CA VAL A 315 35.69 22.83 -0.42
C VAL A 315 37.11 23.30 -0.74
N ARG A 316 37.27 24.49 -1.33
CA ARG A 316 38.60 25.04 -1.66
C ARG A 316 39.46 25.25 -0.40
N HIS A 317 38.89 25.82 0.65
CA HIS A 317 39.58 26.04 1.92
C HIS A 317 40.00 24.73 2.59
N ALA A 318 39.14 23.70 2.61
CA ALA A 318 39.46 22.40 3.18
C ALA A 318 40.62 21.72 2.46
N ILE A 319 40.63 21.76 1.12
CA ILE A 319 41.72 21.20 0.31
C ILE A 319 43.02 21.97 0.55
N SER A 320 42.99 23.31 0.48
CA SER A 320 44.18 24.13 0.73
C SER A 320 44.73 23.96 2.15
N HIS A 321 43.88 23.73 3.15
CA HIS A 321 44.33 23.42 4.51
C HIS A 321 45.03 22.06 4.57
N ALA A 322 44.46 21.02 3.95
CA ALA A 322 45.06 19.69 3.89
C ALA A 322 46.43 19.70 3.18
N ASP A 323 46.54 20.44 2.07
CA ASP A 323 47.79 20.58 1.32
C ASP A 323 48.89 21.24 2.18
N ARG A 324 48.56 22.31 2.93
CA ARG A 324 49.52 22.95 3.83
C ARG A 324 49.99 22.04 4.96
N GLU A 325 49.08 21.31 5.61
CA GLU A 325 49.47 20.38 6.69
C GLU A 325 50.36 19.25 6.18
N LEU A 326 50.08 18.74 4.97
CA LEU A 326 50.91 17.75 4.30
C LEU A 326 52.33 18.27 4.03
N ASP A 327 52.45 19.49 3.49
CA ASP A 327 53.75 20.08 3.20
C ASP A 327 54.56 20.33 4.48
N VAL A 328 53.93 20.83 5.54
CA VAL A 328 54.58 21.00 6.86
C VAL A 328 55.05 19.66 7.44
N ALA A 329 54.23 18.61 7.34
CA ALA A 329 54.59 17.28 7.81
C ALA A 329 55.76 16.68 6.99
N ARG A 330 55.76 16.84 5.66
CA ARG A 330 56.84 16.42 4.77
C ARG A 330 58.15 17.12 5.12
N ASP A 331 58.12 18.44 5.28
CA ASP A 331 59.31 19.24 5.58
C ASP A 331 59.91 18.87 6.94
N ALA A 332 59.07 18.65 7.95
CA ALA A 332 59.53 18.23 9.28
C ALA A 332 60.25 16.88 9.24
N ILE A 333 59.75 15.93 8.46
CA ILE A 333 60.32 14.60 8.29
C ILE A 333 61.60 14.64 7.45
N ALA A 334 61.57 15.36 6.32
CA ALA A 334 62.71 15.50 5.40
C ALA A 334 63.91 16.21 6.06
N GLY A 335 63.66 17.16 6.96
CA GLY A 335 64.70 17.87 7.71
C GLY A 335 65.43 17.01 8.76
N HIS A 336 64.92 15.81 9.08
CA HIS A 336 65.43 14.98 10.17
C HIS A 336 65.58 13.49 9.79
N PRO A 337 66.31 13.16 8.71
CA PRO A 337 66.45 11.78 8.25
C PRO A 337 67.10 10.90 9.31
N GLY A 338 66.52 9.72 9.54
CA GLY A 338 66.98 8.75 10.55
C GLY A 338 66.57 9.07 11.99
N ARG A 339 65.81 10.15 12.24
CA ARG A 339 65.33 10.55 13.58
C ARG A 339 63.81 10.45 13.76
N ILE A 340 63.10 10.01 12.73
CA ILE A 340 61.63 9.89 12.69
C ILE A 340 61.24 8.42 12.85
N GLY A 341 60.25 8.14 13.70
CA GLY A 341 59.72 6.80 13.91
C GLY A 341 58.81 6.32 12.77
N ALA A 342 58.66 4.99 12.67
CA ALA A 342 57.85 4.35 11.64
C ALA A 342 56.36 4.76 11.69
N GLU A 343 55.84 5.10 12.88
CA GLU A 343 54.45 5.52 13.07
C GLU A 343 54.15 6.86 12.37
N ALA A 344 55.03 7.84 12.52
CA ALA A 344 54.91 9.14 11.84
C ALA A 344 54.96 9.00 10.32
N LEU A 345 55.86 8.14 9.81
CA LEU A 345 55.98 7.85 8.38
C LEU A 345 54.73 7.15 7.83
N THR A 346 54.14 6.25 8.61
CA THR A 346 52.91 5.54 8.23
C THR A 346 51.73 6.52 8.13
N ARG A 347 51.57 7.43 9.10
CA ARG A 347 50.51 8.45 9.07
C ARG A 347 50.66 9.43 7.90
N LEU A 348 51.90 9.81 7.55
CA LEU A 348 52.16 10.64 6.38
C LEU A 348 51.75 9.91 5.10
N ALA A 349 52.20 8.66 4.92
CA ALA A 349 51.88 7.87 3.74
C ALA A 349 50.36 7.64 3.57
N GLU A 350 49.63 7.45 4.68
CA GLU A 350 48.17 7.34 4.66
C GLU A 350 47.50 8.67 4.28
N SER A 351 47.98 9.81 4.81
CA SER A 351 47.50 11.13 4.43
C SER A 351 47.69 11.42 2.94
N GLU A 352 48.88 11.11 2.40
CA GLU A 352 49.21 11.28 0.98
C GLU A 352 48.36 10.39 0.07
N ARG A 353 48.08 9.16 0.51
CA ARG A 353 47.17 8.26 -0.19
C ARG A 353 45.77 8.86 -0.26
N ILE A 354 45.21 9.33 0.86
CA ILE A 354 43.88 9.96 0.87
C ILE A 354 43.84 11.21 0.00
N ARG A 355 44.91 12.01 -0.02
CA ARG A 355 44.99 13.20 -0.89
C ARG A 355 45.07 12.86 -2.38
N THR A 356 45.72 11.75 -2.73
CA THR A 356 45.79 11.22 -4.09
C THR A 356 44.43 10.68 -4.51
N ASP A 357 43.77 9.90 -3.65
CA ASP A 357 42.42 9.40 -3.86
C ASP A 357 41.41 10.55 -4.03
N LEU A 358 41.56 11.63 -3.24
CA LEU A 358 40.79 12.87 -3.41
C LEU A 358 41.04 13.53 -4.77
N GLY A 359 42.29 13.56 -5.24
CA GLY A 359 42.65 14.07 -6.56
C GLY A 359 42.01 13.26 -7.69
N HIS A 360 42.02 11.93 -7.59
CA HIS A 360 41.35 11.05 -8.54
C HIS A 360 39.83 11.21 -8.50
N TYR A 361 39.26 11.33 -7.29
CA TYR A 361 37.84 11.59 -7.09
C TYR A 361 37.44 12.91 -7.73
N LEU A 362 38.25 13.96 -7.69
CA LEU A 362 37.95 15.24 -8.36
C LEU A 362 38.13 15.16 -9.89
N SER A 363 39.20 14.52 -10.37
CA SER A 363 39.51 14.42 -11.81
C SER A 363 38.53 13.53 -12.59
N GLY A 364 37.91 12.54 -11.94
CA GLY A 364 36.94 11.63 -12.56
C GLY A 364 35.66 12.31 -13.07
N PHE A 365 35.42 13.58 -12.73
CA PHE A 365 34.14 14.26 -12.99
C PHE A 365 34.23 15.57 -13.79
N GLY A 366 35.41 15.93 -14.33
CA GLY A 366 35.61 17.11 -15.17
C GLY A 366 35.71 18.44 -14.40
N GLU A 367 36.28 19.48 -15.03
CA GLU A 367 36.75 20.74 -14.43
C GLU A 367 35.69 21.64 -13.73
N THR A 368 34.43 21.23 -13.63
CA THR A 368 33.36 22.16 -13.18
C THR A 368 32.92 21.90 -11.74
N ILE A 369 33.72 22.38 -10.77
CA ILE A 369 33.41 22.37 -9.32
C ILE A 369 32.05 23.04 -8.99
N THR A 370 31.55 23.91 -9.88
CA THR A 370 30.30 24.67 -9.69
C THR A 370 29.04 23.80 -9.73
N VAL A 371 29.10 22.58 -10.28
CA VAL A 371 27.95 21.65 -10.43
C VAL A 371 28.16 20.35 -9.64
N MET A 372 28.80 20.43 -8.46
CA MET A 372 28.81 19.30 -7.54
C MET A 372 27.53 19.25 -6.70
N ASP A 373 26.90 18.08 -6.65
CA ASP A 373 25.79 17.77 -5.74
C ASP A 373 26.19 17.97 -4.26
N LEU A 374 25.23 18.28 -3.39
CA LEU A 374 25.44 18.61 -1.98
C LEU A 374 26.19 17.50 -1.24
N ASP A 375 25.77 16.26 -1.44
CA ASP A 375 26.37 15.07 -0.82
C ASP A 375 27.81 14.85 -1.28
N ARG A 376 28.10 15.16 -2.54
CA ARG A 376 29.45 15.03 -3.12
C ARG A 376 30.42 16.06 -2.55
N ARG A 377 29.96 17.30 -2.36
CA ARG A 377 30.78 18.35 -1.73
C ARG A 377 31.09 18.01 -0.27
N ALA A 378 30.13 17.48 0.46
CA ALA A 378 30.33 16.99 1.82
C ALA A 378 31.39 15.86 1.86
N GLN A 379 31.35 14.93 0.92
CA GLN A 379 32.33 13.86 0.81
C GLN A 379 33.76 14.38 0.54
N VAL A 380 33.92 15.35 -0.37
CA VAL A 380 35.23 15.98 -0.64
C VAL A 380 35.78 16.70 0.59
N ILE A 381 34.93 17.44 1.31
CA ILE A 381 35.33 18.12 2.55
C ILE A 381 35.80 17.09 3.59
N ALA A 382 35.07 16.00 3.77
CA ALA A 382 35.43 14.95 4.72
C ALA A 382 36.76 14.28 4.37
N MET A 383 37.02 14.00 3.09
CA MET A 383 38.29 13.45 2.61
C MET A 383 39.46 14.42 2.85
N ALA A 384 39.27 15.71 2.54
CA ALA A 384 40.29 16.73 2.78
C ALA A 384 40.60 16.91 4.27
N GLN A 385 39.58 16.96 5.12
CA GLN A 385 39.74 17.03 6.58
C GLN A 385 40.46 15.80 7.13
N ARG A 386 40.15 14.60 6.63
CA ARG A 386 40.82 13.36 7.04
C ARG A 386 42.30 13.35 6.64
N ALA A 387 42.65 13.83 5.44
CA ALA A 387 44.04 13.98 5.02
C ALA A 387 44.78 14.96 5.94
N ALA A 388 44.20 16.14 6.20
CA ALA A 388 44.78 17.13 7.11
C ALA A 388 45.03 16.57 8.52
N PHE A 389 44.07 15.80 9.07
CA PHE A 389 44.19 15.19 10.39
C PHE A 389 45.38 14.22 10.48
N LEU A 390 45.52 13.32 9.51
CA LEU A 390 46.63 12.35 9.48
C LEU A 390 47.99 13.04 9.29
N ALA A 391 48.05 14.13 8.50
CA ALA A 391 49.25 14.94 8.36
C ALA A 391 49.64 15.63 9.68
N GLY A 392 48.66 16.18 10.40
CA GLY A 392 48.86 16.76 11.73
C GLY A 392 49.35 15.74 12.77
N GLU A 393 48.77 14.52 12.78
CA GLU A 393 49.25 13.42 13.63
C GLU A 393 50.69 13.03 13.30
N SER A 394 51.02 12.92 12.00
CA SER A 394 52.38 12.65 11.55
C SER A 394 53.36 13.70 12.05
N LEU A 395 53.01 14.99 11.92
CA LEU A 395 53.83 16.10 12.40
C LEU A 395 54.05 16.07 13.92
N LEU A 396 53.01 15.77 14.70
CA LEU A 396 53.12 15.66 16.16
C LEU A 396 54.04 14.50 16.58
N LEU A 397 53.89 13.34 15.96
CA LEU A 397 54.74 12.18 16.19
C LEU A 397 56.19 12.48 15.78
N ALA A 398 56.39 13.09 14.62
CA ALA A 398 57.72 13.49 14.14
C ALA A 398 58.40 14.46 15.12
N ARG A 399 57.69 15.47 15.65
CA ARG A 399 58.22 16.39 16.66
C ARG A 399 58.62 15.66 17.95
N ARG A 400 57.76 14.76 18.44
CA ARG A 400 58.05 13.93 19.62
C ARG A 400 59.33 13.12 19.41
N ASP A 401 59.49 12.52 18.24
CA ASP A 401 60.65 11.67 17.93
C ASP A 401 61.93 12.50 17.80
N ILE A 402 61.86 13.69 17.19
CA ILE A 402 62.97 14.65 17.13
C ILE A 402 63.40 15.09 18.54
N ASP A 403 62.44 15.41 19.41
CA ASP A 403 62.72 15.82 20.78
C ASP A 403 63.30 14.66 21.60
N ALA A 404 62.76 13.44 21.46
CA ALA A 404 63.33 12.25 22.09
C ALA A 404 64.76 11.97 21.62
N PHE A 405 65.06 12.17 20.33
CA PHE A 405 66.41 12.06 19.80
C PHE A 405 67.35 13.13 20.38
N ARG A 406 66.88 14.38 20.51
CA ARG A 406 67.63 15.48 21.16
C ARG A 406 67.92 15.18 22.63
N SER A 407 66.95 14.64 23.36
CA SER A 407 67.12 14.26 24.78
C SER A 407 68.09 13.10 24.98
N ARG A 408 68.14 12.14 24.04
CA ARG A 408 69.09 11.01 24.07
C ARG A 408 70.52 11.38 23.64
N ASN A 409 70.69 12.50 22.92
CA ASN A 409 71.98 12.95 22.39
C ASN A 409 72.20 14.44 22.68
N PRO A 410 72.37 14.84 23.96
CA PRO A 410 72.69 16.23 24.28
C PRO A 410 74.07 16.59 23.71
N LYS A 411 74.15 17.66 22.90
CA LYS A 411 75.43 18.18 22.41
C LYS A 411 76.39 18.44 23.59
N PRO A 412 77.69 18.11 23.50
CA PRO A 412 78.65 18.48 24.53
C PRO A 412 78.74 20.02 24.60
N ARG A 413 78.67 20.58 25.82
CA ARG A 413 78.85 22.01 26.08
C ARG A 413 80.28 22.42 25.70
N VAL A 414 80.43 23.13 24.59
CA VAL A 414 81.68 23.81 24.23
C VAL A 414 81.75 25.13 25.02
N GLY A 415 82.91 25.36 25.63
CA GLY A 415 83.18 26.44 26.58
C GLY A 415 83.02 27.85 26.00
N VAL A 416 82.60 28.76 26.88
CA VAL A 416 82.53 30.20 26.63
C VAL A 416 83.89 30.78 27.00
N ASP A 417 84.72 31.07 26.01
CA ASP A 417 85.85 31.99 26.19
C ASP A 417 85.35 33.43 26.05
N ALA A 418 85.66 34.18 27.09
CA ALA A 418 85.41 35.61 27.23
C ALA A 418 86.41 36.41 26.40
N HIS A 419 85.97 37.48 25.73
CA HIS A 419 86.46 38.85 25.99
C HIS A 419 85.75 39.93 25.15
N PRO A 420 85.80 41.21 25.60
CA PRO A 420 84.71 42.16 25.45
C PRO A 420 85.03 43.36 24.54
N SER A 421 83.98 44.13 24.24
CA SER A 421 83.93 45.59 24.12
C SER A 421 84.98 46.33 23.26
N SER A 422 84.53 46.92 22.14
CA SER A 422 84.53 48.38 21.96
C SER A 422 83.69 48.80 20.76
N THR A 423 82.82 49.76 21.03
CA THR A 423 81.95 50.64 20.23
C THR A 423 82.72 51.51 19.20
N PRO A 424 82.05 52.35 18.37
CA PRO A 424 80.63 52.41 18.01
C PRO A 424 80.33 52.12 16.53
#